data_AF-A0A1D6H1Q2-F1
#
_entry.id   AF-A0A1D6H1Q2-F1
#
_cell.length_a   1.000
_cell.length_b   1.000
_cell.length_c   1.000
_cell.angle_alpha   90.00
_cell.angle_beta   90.00
_cell.angle_gamma   90.00
#
_symmetry.space_group_name_H-M   'P 1'
#
loop_
_entity.id
_entity.type
_entity.pdbx_description
1 polymer ?
#
loop_
_entity_poly.entity_id
_entity_poly.type
_entity_poly.pdbx_seq_one_letter_code
_entity_poly.pdbx_strand_id
1 'polypeptide(L)'
;MPDPVAPLLPPKRINSGDLSRCPWEELVFEDESERGSNALLARAWSPGWQNADKALTAFLNGPLMDYSVNHKKADSASTSLLSPYLHFDELSVRKVFHQVRMKRLMWSNDGNHAGEESCTMFLCSIGLWEYSRYLTFNHPCSHEKPLLSHLRFIPWVVNEVYFKV
;
A
#
# COMPACT_ATOMS: atom_id res chain seq x y z
N MET A 1 16.38 15.18 5.23
CA MET A 1 15.81 14.12 6.09
C MET A 1 16.74 12.93 6.00
N PRO A 2 17.17 12.34 7.13
CA PRO A 2 17.92 11.09 7.11
C PRO A 2 17.06 9.95 6.53
N ASP A 3 17.71 8.99 5.88
CA ASP A 3 17.03 7.78 5.41
C ASP A 3 16.46 7.00 6.63
N PRO A 4 15.29 6.36 6.49
CA PRO A 4 14.71 5.54 7.56
C PRO A 4 15.64 4.37 7.91
N VAL A 5 15.57 3.91 9.15
CA VAL A 5 16.35 2.75 9.63
C VAL A 5 16.11 1.55 8.71
N ALA A 6 17.19 0.85 8.34
CA ALA A 6 17.13 -0.33 7.48
C ALA A 6 16.24 -1.45 8.08
N PRO A 7 15.58 -2.26 7.23
CA PRO A 7 14.82 -3.42 7.69
C PRO A 7 15.71 -4.39 8.50
N LEU A 8 15.22 -4.84 9.64
CA LEU A 8 15.88 -5.86 10.45
C LEU A 8 15.72 -7.25 9.80
N LEU A 9 16.65 -8.16 10.09
CA LEU A 9 16.55 -9.54 9.64
C LEU A 9 15.39 -10.26 10.36
N PRO A 10 14.67 -11.16 9.65
CA PRO A 10 13.64 -11.97 10.27
C PRO A 10 14.25 -12.95 11.30
N PRO A 11 13.49 -13.37 12.32
CA PRO A 11 13.94 -14.34 13.30
C PRO A 11 14.27 -15.68 12.64
N LYS A 12 15.37 -16.34 13.05
CA LYS A 12 15.79 -17.63 12.48
C LYS A 12 14.81 -18.76 12.79
N ARG A 13 14.29 -18.77 14.02
CA ARG A 13 13.31 -19.73 14.52
C ARG A 13 12.64 -19.14 15.74
N ILE A 14 11.34 -19.40 15.89
CA ILE A 14 10.58 -19.12 17.11
C ILE A 14 10.09 -20.47 17.61
N ASN A 15 10.24 -20.74 18.90
CA ASN A 15 9.74 -21.96 19.52
C ASN A 15 8.35 -21.67 20.08
N SER A 16 7.31 -22.28 19.50
CA SER A 16 6.02 -22.37 20.17
C SER A 16 6.17 -23.32 21.36
N GLY A 17 5.71 -22.91 22.53
CA GLY A 17 5.57 -23.81 23.67
C GLY A 17 4.48 -24.85 23.41
N ASP A 18 3.91 -25.39 24.48
CA ASP A 18 2.77 -26.30 24.36
C ASP A 18 1.50 -25.55 23.92
N LEU A 19 1.17 -25.64 22.63
CA LEU A 19 -0.01 -25.01 22.03
C LEU A 19 -1.33 -25.58 22.55
N SER A 20 -1.34 -26.82 23.08
CA SER A 20 -2.56 -27.45 23.59
C SER A 20 -3.14 -26.72 24.81
N ARG A 21 -2.32 -25.91 25.50
CA ARG A 21 -2.74 -25.11 26.66
C ARG A 21 -3.54 -23.87 26.28
N CYS A 22 -3.61 -23.52 25.00
CA CYS A 22 -4.36 -22.37 24.51
C CYS A 22 -5.36 -22.86 23.45
N PRO A 23 -6.59 -23.23 23.85
CA PRO A 23 -7.62 -23.60 22.88
C PRO A 23 -7.88 -22.44 21.92
N TRP A 24 -8.06 -22.76 20.65
CA TRP A 24 -8.35 -21.80 19.59
C TRP A 24 -9.76 -22.04 19.07
N GLU A 25 -10.44 -20.95 18.75
CA GLU A 25 -11.76 -20.97 18.12
C GLU A 25 -11.64 -20.36 16.72
N GLU A 26 -12.36 -20.93 15.77
CA GLU A 26 -12.42 -20.41 14.41
C GLU A 26 -13.41 -19.25 14.35
N LEU A 27 -12.93 -18.08 13.91
CA LEU A 27 -13.74 -16.88 13.74
C LEU A 27 -14.14 -16.75 12.28
N VAL A 28 -15.43 -16.49 12.06
CA VAL A 28 -15.99 -16.19 10.74
C VAL A 28 -15.88 -14.69 10.49
N PHE A 29 -15.19 -14.30 9.41
CA PHE A 29 -15.00 -12.89 9.03
C PHE A 29 -15.92 -12.44 7.89
N GLU A 30 -16.48 -13.37 7.12
CA GLU A 30 -17.32 -13.09 5.95
C GLU A 30 -18.77 -13.52 6.19
N ASP A 31 -19.72 -12.78 5.59
CA ASP A 31 -21.11 -13.23 5.53
C ASP A 31 -21.22 -14.43 4.58
N GLU A 32 -21.86 -15.50 5.04
CA GLU A 32 -22.01 -16.74 4.25
C GLU A 32 -22.75 -16.49 2.93
N SER A 33 -23.66 -15.51 2.89
CA SER A 33 -24.39 -15.14 1.67
C SER A 33 -23.51 -14.48 0.61
N GLU A 34 -22.41 -13.83 1.01
CA GLU A 34 -21.50 -13.12 0.11
C GLU A 34 -20.22 -13.91 -0.21
N ARG A 35 -19.97 -15.01 0.50
CA ARG A 35 -18.77 -15.85 0.36
C ARG A 35 -18.41 -16.21 -1.09
N GLY A 36 -19.42 -16.63 -1.86
CA GLY A 36 -19.23 -16.96 -3.28
C GLY A 36 -18.86 -15.75 -4.14
N SER A 37 -19.43 -14.58 -3.82
CA SER A 37 -19.13 -13.31 -4.49
C SER A 37 -17.71 -12.84 -4.15
N ASN A 38 -17.35 -12.87 -2.87
CA ASN A 38 -16.02 -12.45 -2.38
C ASN A 38 -14.90 -13.31 -2.96
N ALA A 39 -15.12 -14.62 -3.14
CA ALA A 39 -14.15 -15.51 -3.77
C ALA A 39 -13.75 -15.07 -5.19
N LEU A 40 -14.58 -14.30 -5.90
CA LEU A 40 -14.26 -13.80 -7.24
C LEU A 40 -13.14 -12.74 -7.24
N LEU A 41 -12.90 -12.07 -6.10
CA LEU A 41 -11.80 -11.10 -5.94
C LEU A 41 -10.43 -11.77 -6.12
N ALA A 42 -10.33 -13.08 -5.85
CA ALA A 42 -9.11 -13.87 -6.01
C ALA A 42 -8.61 -13.92 -7.47
N ARG A 43 -9.45 -13.55 -8.45
CA ARG A 43 -9.04 -13.47 -9.87
C ARG A 43 -8.01 -12.36 -10.13
N ALA A 44 -8.04 -11.28 -9.35
CA ALA A 44 -7.15 -10.14 -9.51
C ALA A 44 -6.20 -9.97 -8.32
N TRP A 45 -6.58 -10.45 -7.15
CA TRP A 45 -5.85 -10.24 -5.90
C TRP A 45 -5.46 -11.55 -5.25
N SER A 46 -4.26 -11.58 -4.68
CA SER A 46 -3.79 -12.71 -3.86
C SER A 46 -3.17 -12.15 -2.59
N PRO A 47 -3.95 -11.98 -1.51
CA PRO A 47 -3.44 -11.53 -0.21
C PRO A 47 -2.32 -12.44 0.30
N GLY A 48 -1.55 -11.95 1.27
CA GLY A 48 -0.43 -12.64 1.91
C GLY A 48 0.93 -11.99 1.63
N TRP A 49 1.74 -11.86 2.69
CA TRP A 49 3.08 -11.25 2.67
C TRP A 49 4.04 -11.81 1.61
N GLN A 50 3.93 -13.10 1.28
CA GLN A 50 4.73 -13.71 0.21
C GLN A 50 4.37 -13.15 -1.16
N ASN A 51 3.08 -12.92 -1.42
CA ASN A 51 2.60 -12.33 -2.67
C ASN A 51 2.93 -10.84 -2.71
N ALA A 52 2.90 -10.16 -1.57
CA ALA A 52 3.35 -8.77 -1.45
C ALA A 52 4.81 -8.58 -1.90
N ASP A 53 5.71 -9.46 -1.46
CA ASP A 53 7.12 -9.43 -1.87
C ASP A 53 7.33 -9.72 -3.35
N LYS A 54 6.56 -10.66 -3.92
CA LYS A 54 6.57 -10.95 -5.35
C LYS A 54 6.07 -9.76 -6.17
N ALA A 55 4.97 -9.14 -5.74
CA ALA A 55 4.40 -7.95 -6.38
C ALA A 55 5.39 -6.78 -6.36
N LEU A 56 6.04 -6.53 -5.21
CA LEU A 56 7.09 -5.51 -5.12
C LEU A 56 8.23 -5.81 -6.09
N THR A 57 8.75 -7.04 -6.10
CA THR A 57 9.86 -7.43 -6.97
C THR A 57 9.50 -7.29 -8.45
N ALA A 58 8.29 -7.70 -8.84
CA ALA A 58 7.78 -7.53 -10.21
C ALA A 58 7.68 -6.05 -10.59
N PHE A 59 7.19 -5.20 -9.68
CA PHE A 59 7.10 -3.76 -9.91
C PHE A 59 8.49 -3.12 -10.10
N LEU A 60 9.44 -3.42 -9.21
CA LEU A 60 10.81 -2.88 -9.24
C LEU A 60 11.58 -3.25 -10.51
N ASN A 61 11.27 -4.40 -11.10
CA ASN A 61 11.96 -4.92 -12.29
C ASN A 61 11.20 -4.66 -13.60
N GLY A 62 10.01 -4.06 -13.54
CA GLY A 62 9.22 -3.73 -14.72
C GLY A 62 8.70 -2.29 -14.67
N PRO A 63 7.43 -2.05 -14.28
CA PRO A 63 6.79 -0.74 -14.41
C PRO A 63 7.48 0.43 -13.71
N LEU A 64 8.32 0.18 -12.69
CA LEU A 64 9.02 1.25 -12.00
C LEU A 64 9.91 2.08 -12.95
N MET A 65 10.49 1.50 -14.00
CA MET A 65 11.40 2.25 -14.89
C MET A 65 10.69 3.43 -15.57
N ASP A 66 9.45 3.22 -16.02
CA ASP A 66 8.65 4.21 -16.76
C ASP A 66 7.54 4.85 -15.91
N TYR A 67 7.63 4.72 -14.57
CA TYR A 67 6.61 5.22 -13.65
C TYR A 67 6.42 6.74 -13.79
N SER A 68 7.48 7.51 -14.00
CA SER A 68 7.40 8.98 -14.18
C SER A 68 6.44 9.37 -15.32
N VAL A 69 6.47 8.64 -16.44
CA VAL A 69 5.64 8.90 -17.61
C VAL A 69 4.23 8.31 -17.45
N ASN A 70 4.14 7.10 -16.91
CA ASN A 70 2.89 6.33 -16.95
C ASN A 70 2.04 6.43 -15.68
N HIS A 71 2.50 7.04 -14.58
CA HIS A 71 1.75 7.09 -13.30
C HIS A 71 0.36 7.75 -13.39
N LYS A 72 0.08 8.53 -14.45
CA LYS A 72 -1.23 9.15 -14.68
C LYS A 72 -2.13 8.36 -15.63
N LYS A 73 -1.61 7.35 -16.31
CA LYS A 73 -2.37 6.53 -17.27
C LYS A 73 -3.08 5.41 -16.52
N ALA A 74 -4.40 5.31 -16.71
CA ALA A 74 -5.25 4.31 -16.08
C ALA A 74 -5.57 3.10 -16.97
N ASP A 75 -5.17 3.13 -18.24
CA ASP A 75 -5.41 2.08 -19.25
C ASP A 75 -4.40 0.93 -19.21
N SER A 76 -3.43 1.00 -18.31
CA SER A 76 -2.30 0.08 -18.23
C SER A 76 -1.94 -0.24 -16.78
N ALA A 77 -1.40 -1.44 -16.55
CA ALA A 77 -0.87 -1.88 -15.25
C ALA A 77 0.50 -1.23 -14.98
N SER A 78 0.55 0.10 -15.00
CA SER A 78 1.75 0.92 -14.90
C SER A 78 2.09 1.31 -13.46
N THR A 79 1.13 1.20 -12.55
CA THR A 79 1.31 1.49 -11.11
C THR A 79 1.67 0.21 -10.35
N SER A 80 2.11 0.37 -9.10
CA SER A 80 2.64 -0.75 -8.31
C SER A 80 1.58 -1.76 -7.85
N LEU A 81 0.31 -1.35 -7.75
CA LEU A 81 -0.77 -2.15 -7.15
C LEU A 81 -0.44 -2.68 -5.73
N LEU A 82 0.48 -2.03 -5.01
CA LEU A 82 0.94 -2.45 -3.67
C LEU A 82 0.07 -1.92 -2.53
N SER A 83 -0.94 -1.09 -2.80
CA SER A 83 -1.70 -0.41 -1.75
C SER A 83 -2.39 -1.34 -0.76
N PRO A 84 -3.02 -2.48 -1.13
CA PRO A 84 -3.62 -3.37 -0.14
C PRO A 84 -2.56 -4.04 0.75
N TYR A 85 -1.43 -4.45 0.16
CA TYR A 85 -0.32 -5.05 0.89
C TYR A 85 0.32 -4.08 1.91
N LEU A 86 0.45 -2.81 1.53
CA LEU A 86 0.95 -1.77 2.42
C LEU A 86 -0.06 -1.40 3.52
N HIS A 87 -1.35 -1.43 3.21
CA HIS A 87 -2.41 -1.11 4.18
C HIS A 87 -2.49 -2.14 5.31
N PHE A 88 -2.36 -3.42 4.99
CA PHE A 88 -2.44 -4.53 5.96
C PHE A 88 -1.07 -4.95 6.53
N ASP A 89 -0.03 -4.12 6.38
CA ASP A 89 1.34 -4.39 6.86
C ASP A 89 1.96 -5.72 6.38
N GLU A 90 1.42 -6.30 5.29
CA GLU A 90 1.99 -7.46 4.62
C GLU A 90 3.31 -7.11 3.92
N LEU A 91 3.51 -5.81 3.63
CA LEU A 91 4.74 -5.25 3.08
C LEU A 91 5.21 -4.05 3.90
N SER A 92 6.46 -4.10 4.37
CA SER A 92 7.06 -2.98 5.12
C SER A 92 7.39 -1.80 4.21
N VAL A 93 6.89 -0.60 4.52
CA VAL A 93 7.29 0.62 3.80
C VAL A 93 8.80 0.85 3.85
N ARG A 94 9.45 0.55 4.98
CA ARG A 94 10.92 0.70 5.09
C ARG A 94 11.62 -0.19 4.06
N LYS A 95 11.13 -1.42 3.86
CA LYS A 95 11.66 -2.32 2.82
C LYS A 95 11.47 -1.73 1.43
N VAL A 96 10.29 -1.19 1.13
CA VAL A 96 10.00 -0.52 -0.16
C VAL A 96 10.95 0.66 -0.38
N PHE A 97 11.09 1.55 0.61
CA PHE A 97 11.99 2.71 0.52
C PHE A 97 13.42 2.30 0.18
N HIS A 98 13.98 1.36 0.94
CA HIS A 98 15.36 0.90 0.75
C HIS A 98 15.56 0.25 -0.62
N GLN A 99 14.64 -0.61 -1.06
CA GLN A 99 14.73 -1.28 -2.37
C GLN A 99 14.65 -0.28 -3.53
N VAL A 100 13.75 0.70 -3.46
CA VAL A 100 13.63 1.74 -4.48
C VAL A 100 14.87 2.65 -4.49
N ARG A 101 15.41 2.97 -3.31
CA ARG A 101 16.65 3.76 -3.18
C ARG A 101 17.85 3.02 -3.80
N MET A 102 17.96 1.72 -3.59
CA MET A 102 18.99 0.88 -4.22
C MET A 102 18.85 0.87 -5.76
N LYS A 103 17.63 0.68 -6.28
CA LYS A 103 17.35 0.77 -7.72
C LYS A 103 17.71 2.13 -8.29
N ARG A 104 17.38 3.21 -7.59
CA ARG A 104 17.74 4.57 -7.99
C ARG A 104 19.26 4.75 -8.13
N LEU A 105 20.04 4.28 -7.14
CA LEU A 105 21.50 4.36 -7.19
C LEU A 105 22.07 3.57 -8.37
N MET A 106 21.56 2.35 -8.61
CA MET A 106 21.95 1.53 -9.76
C MET A 106 21.70 2.26 -11.08
N TRP A 107 20.49 2.79 -11.29
CA TRP A 107 20.16 3.51 -12.52
C TRP A 107 20.91 4.83 -12.69
N SER A 108 21.25 5.52 -11.59
CA SER A 108 22.10 6.71 -11.64
C SER A 108 23.49 6.37 -12.16
N ASN A 109 24.08 5.25 -11.70
CA ASN A 109 25.38 4.77 -12.19
C ASN A 109 25.33 4.30 -13.66
N ASP A 110 24.21 3.73 -14.10
CA ASP A 110 24.00 3.31 -15.49
C ASP A 110 23.68 4.48 -16.44
N GLY A 111 23.53 5.71 -15.94
CA GLY A 111 23.13 6.88 -16.73
C GLY A 111 21.65 6.89 -17.14
N ASN A 112 20.81 6.06 -16.52
CA ASN A 112 19.37 6.02 -16.77
C ASN A 112 18.62 7.08 -15.95
N HIS A 113 18.64 8.31 -16.46
CA HIS A 113 17.97 9.45 -15.81
C HIS A 113 16.45 9.29 -15.68
N ALA A 114 15.79 8.66 -16.67
CA ALA A 114 14.35 8.44 -16.63
C ALA A 114 13.95 7.50 -15.48
N GLY A 115 14.71 6.41 -15.29
CA GLY A 115 14.53 5.50 -14.16
C GLY A 115 14.79 6.19 -12.81
N GLU A 116 15.82 7.04 -12.73
CA GLU A 116 16.10 7.81 -11.51
C GLU A 116 14.95 8.75 -11.12
N GLU A 117 14.39 9.45 -12.11
CA GLU A 117 13.22 10.31 -11.93
C GLU A 117 12.00 9.49 -11.49
N SER A 118 11.76 8.35 -12.14
CA SER A 118 10.69 7.42 -11.77
C SER A 118 10.79 6.94 -10.32
N CYS A 119 11.99 6.58 -9.85
CA CYS A 119 12.22 6.25 -8.44
C CYS A 119 11.88 7.42 -7.50
N THR A 120 12.26 8.63 -7.87
CA THR A 120 11.98 9.83 -7.06
C THR A 120 10.49 10.09 -6.96
N MET A 121 9.77 10.03 -8.09
CA MET A 121 8.32 10.15 -8.14
C MET A 121 7.62 9.06 -7.32
N PHE A 122 8.07 7.81 -7.42
CA PHE A 122 7.50 6.71 -6.65
C PHE A 122 7.70 6.88 -5.13
N LEU A 123 8.88 7.34 -4.70
CA LEU A 123 9.14 7.66 -3.29
C LEU A 123 8.29 8.83 -2.80
N CYS A 124 7.97 9.82 -3.65
CA CYS A 124 7.00 10.87 -3.31
C CYS A 124 5.60 10.29 -3.06
N SER A 125 5.15 9.33 -3.88
CA SER A 125 3.86 8.63 -3.67
C SER A 125 3.82 7.87 -2.34
N ILE A 126 4.91 7.20 -1.96
CA ILE A 126 5.04 6.58 -0.63
C ILE A 126 5.04 7.65 0.48
N GLY A 127 5.68 8.80 0.24
CA GLY A 127 5.68 9.94 1.14
C GLY A 127 4.29 10.49 1.41
N LEU A 128 3.40 10.53 0.41
CA LEU A 128 1.99 10.92 0.59
C LEU A 128 1.24 9.94 1.51
N TRP A 129 1.55 8.64 1.43
CA TRP A 129 0.96 7.64 2.30
C TRP A 129 1.41 7.79 3.76
N GLU A 130 2.71 8.06 4.00
CA GLU A 130 3.23 8.43 5.32
C GLU A 130 2.62 9.75 5.83
N TYR A 131 2.48 10.74 4.95
CA TYR A 131 1.92 12.05 5.30
C TYR A 131 0.45 11.96 5.70
N SER A 132 -0.34 11.08 5.07
CA SER A 132 -1.73 10.82 5.48
C SER A 132 -1.82 10.33 6.93
N ARG A 133 -0.94 9.40 7.33
CA ARG A 133 -0.88 8.93 8.72
C ARG A 133 -0.39 10.01 9.69
N TYR A 134 0.61 10.77 9.29
CA TYR A 134 1.05 11.95 10.04
C TYR A 134 -0.11 12.93 10.26
N LEU A 135 -0.88 13.21 9.22
CA LEU A 135 -1.99 14.14 9.28
C LEU A 135 -3.09 13.67 10.24
N THR A 136 -3.50 12.40 10.15
CA THR A 136 -4.54 11.84 11.05
C THR A 136 -4.08 11.80 12.51
N PHE A 137 -2.80 11.51 12.76
CA PHE A 137 -2.25 11.56 14.10
C PHE A 137 -2.28 12.98 14.70
N ASN A 138 -1.91 14.00 13.91
CA ASN A 138 -1.87 15.39 14.37
C ASN A 138 -3.25 16.08 14.37
N HIS A 139 -4.22 15.54 13.64
CA HIS A 139 -5.60 16.00 13.62
C HIS A 139 -6.56 14.85 13.99
N PRO A 140 -6.64 14.43 15.27
CA PRO A 140 -7.40 13.24 15.67
C PRO A 140 -8.87 13.25 15.25
N CYS A 141 -9.49 14.43 15.15
CA CYS A 141 -10.89 14.56 14.73
C CYS A 141 -11.11 14.58 13.21
N SER A 142 -10.08 14.38 12.38
CA SER A 142 -10.17 14.48 10.92
C SER A 142 -11.11 13.45 10.27
N HIS A 143 -11.34 12.33 10.93
CA HIS A 143 -12.24 11.27 10.46
C HIS A 143 -13.73 11.62 10.62
N GLU A 144 -14.07 12.52 11.55
CA GLU A 144 -15.45 12.98 11.79
C GLU A 144 -15.69 14.42 11.33
N LYS A 145 -14.64 15.24 11.32
CA LYS A 145 -14.72 16.68 11.01
C LYS A 145 -13.78 17.00 9.85
N PRO A 146 -14.27 17.69 8.81
CA PRO A 146 -13.42 18.07 7.70
C PRO A 146 -12.32 19.02 8.19
N LEU A 147 -11.10 18.81 7.70
CA LEU A 147 -9.99 19.74 7.94
C LEU A 147 -10.32 21.15 7.41
N LEU A 148 -11.05 21.19 6.30
CA LEU A 148 -11.57 22.41 5.68
C LEU A 148 -12.95 22.74 6.28
N SER A 149 -12.94 23.37 7.45
CA SER A 149 -14.17 23.69 8.20
C SER A 149 -15.16 24.58 7.45
N HIS A 150 -14.70 25.42 6.51
CA HIS A 150 -15.54 26.31 5.70
C HIS A 150 -16.49 25.56 4.76
N LEU A 151 -16.21 24.30 4.42
CA LEU A 151 -17.06 23.49 3.53
C LEU A 151 -18.23 22.82 4.27
N ARG A 152 -18.32 22.97 5.60
CA ARG A 152 -19.33 22.28 6.43
C ARG A 152 -20.78 22.69 6.10
N PHE A 153 -21.00 23.90 5.58
CA PHE A 153 -22.33 24.44 5.30
C PHE A 153 -22.72 24.38 3.82
N ILE A 154 -22.02 23.57 3.03
CA ILE A 154 -22.43 23.31 1.64
C ILE A 154 -23.73 22.49 1.67
N PRO A 155 -24.78 22.93 0.94
CA PRO A 155 -26.06 22.22 0.89
C PRO A 155 -25.98 21.01 -0.05
N TRP A 156 -25.33 19.94 0.42
CA TRP A 156 -25.23 18.68 -0.33
C TRP A 156 -26.62 18.10 -0.60
N VAL A 157 -26.87 17.66 -1.84
CA VAL A 157 -28.13 17.03 -2.21
C VAL A 157 -28.16 15.61 -1.66
N VAL A 158 -29.04 15.35 -0.69
CA VAL A 158 -29.25 14.01 -0.12
C VAL A 158 -30.32 13.31 -0.95
N ASN A 159 -29.90 12.61 -2.00
CA ASN A 159 -30.80 11.86 -2.89
C ASN A 159 -30.25 10.45 -3.12
N GLU A 160 -30.99 9.43 -2.69
CA GLU A 160 -30.58 8.02 -2.79
C GLU A 160 -30.49 7.53 -4.25
N VAL A 161 -31.29 8.10 -5.16
CA VAL A 161 -31.22 7.78 -6.58
C VAL A 161 -29.89 8.25 -7.15
N TYR A 162 -29.40 9.44 -6.73
CA TYR A 162 -28.09 9.92 -7.16
C TYR A 162 -26.94 9.07 -6.61
N PHE A 163 -27.12 8.39 -5.48
CA PHE A 163 -26.12 7.48 -4.93
C PHE A 163 -26.12 6.10 -5.59
N LYS A 164 -27.27 5.64 -6.07
CA LYS A 164 -27.45 4.28 -6.62
C LYS A 164 -27.03 4.12 -8.09
N VAL A 165 -27.02 5.22 -8.86
CA VAL A 165 -26.59 5.24 -10.27
C VAL A 165 -25.06 5.14 -10.35
#